data_AF-A0A0R3WQX1-F1
#
_entry.id   AF-A0A0R3WQX1-F1
#
_cell.length_a   1.000
_cell.length_b   1.000
_cell.length_c   1.000
_cell.angle_alpha   90.00
_cell.angle_beta   90.00
_cell.angle_gamma   90.00
#
_symmetry.space_group_name_H-M   'P 1'
#
loop_
_entity.id
_entity.type
_entity.pdbx_description
1 polymer ?
#
loop_
_entity_poly.entity_id
_entity_poly.type
_entity_poly.pdbx_seq_one_letter_code
_entity_poly.pdbx_strand_id
1 'polypeptide(L)'
;MNRPGLIAPLVRPGRCDSAVEEMEAERVKNVLQMTGAERIISNYLPGKLEESGWNAQMFEECCKWLKANTASGQRVYYGQKIREKFREPEDVDPQELVAPLTKMGMSLVPRELSTEVVEHIIKVIKENITN
;
A
#
# COMPACT_ATOMS: atom_id res chain seq x y z
N MET A 1 -23.86 -43.29 21.53
CA MET A 1 -23.80 -41.86 21.13
C MET A 1 -22.36 -41.38 21.29
N ASN A 2 -21.67 -41.10 20.19
CA ASN A 2 -20.25 -40.73 20.18
C ASN A 2 -20.07 -39.26 20.58
N ARG A 3 -19.74 -39.03 21.85
CA ARG A 3 -19.37 -37.72 22.43
C ARG A 3 -18.20 -36.99 21.74
N PRO A 4 -17.23 -37.63 21.05
CA PRO A 4 -16.13 -36.90 20.42
C PRO A 4 -16.53 -35.98 19.25
N GLY A 5 -17.67 -36.24 18.60
CA GLY A 5 -18.15 -35.43 17.47
C GLY A 5 -18.76 -34.08 17.87
N LEU A 6 -19.08 -33.89 19.15
CA LEU A 6 -19.74 -32.67 19.65
C LEU A 6 -18.75 -31.58 20.09
N ILE A 7 -17.46 -31.91 20.22
CA ILE A 7 -16.44 -31.01 20.78
C ILE A 7 -15.46 -30.51 19.71
N ALA A 8 -15.44 -31.14 18.53
CA ALA A 8 -14.62 -30.70 17.41
C ALA A 8 -14.81 -29.22 17.00
N PRO A 9 -16.03 -28.62 17.09
CA PRO A 9 -16.20 -27.19 16.79
C PRO A 9 -15.73 -26.26 17.91
N LEU A 10 -15.51 -26.76 19.13
CA LEU A 10 -15.18 -25.97 20.33
C LEU A 10 -13.67 -25.85 20.60
N VAL A 11 -12.85 -26.56 19.84
CA VAL A 11 -11.39 -26.50 19.92
C VAL A 11 -10.90 -25.88 18.62
N ARG A 12 -10.93 -24.55 18.51
CA ARG A 12 -10.07 -23.83 17.56
C ARG A 12 -8.72 -23.56 18.24
N PRO A 13 -7.66 -24.34 18.02
CA PRO A 13 -6.31 -23.79 18.11
C PRO A 13 -6.07 -23.12 16.76
N GLY A 14 -6.41 -21.84 16.64
CA GLY A 14 -6.05 -21.08 15.44
C GLY A 14 -4.53 -21.04 15.32
N ARG A 15 -3.96 -21.92 14.49
CA ARG A 15 -2.58 -21.75 14.00
C ARG A 15 -2.58 -20.46 13.18
N CYS A 16 -1.63 -19.57 13.45
CA CYS A 16 -1.43 -18.30 12.73
C CYS A 16 -1.01 -18.47 11.25
N ASP A 17 -1.24 -19.65 10.66
CA ASP A 17 -0.70 -20.07 9.37
C ASP A 17 -1.81 -20.50 8.39
N SER A 18 -3.08 -20.51 8.81
CA SER A 18 -4.19 -20.75 7.89
C SER A 18 -4.42 -19.50 7.06
N ALA A 19 -4.36 -19.65 5.73
CA ALA A 19 -4.89 -18.66 4.80
C ALA A 19 -6.22 -18.16 5.36
N VAL A 20 -6.30 -16.87 5.69
CA VAL A 20 -7.54 -16.21 6.12
C VAL A 20 -8.59 -16.68 5.13
N GLU A 21 -9.55 -17.49 5.58
CA GLU A 21 -10.57 -18.04 4.68
C GLU A 21 -11.17 -16.84 3.95
N GLU A 22 -11.32 -16.87 2.62
CA GLU A 22 -11.78 -15.69 1.84
C GLU A 22 -13.05 -15.06 2.45
N MET A 23 -13.86 -15.89 3.12
CA MET A 23 -15.00 -15.50 3.93
C MET A 23 -14.67 -14.57 5.11
N GLU A 24 -13.59 -14.82 5.86
CA GLU A 24 -13.11 -13.96 6.95
C GLU A 24 -12.57 -12.63 6.42
N ALA A 25 -11.85 -12.64 5.30
CA ALA A 25 -11.38 -11.42 4.64
C ALA A 25 -12.55 -10.56 4.13
N GLU A 26 -13.55 -11.19 3.52
CA GLU A 26 -14.76 -10.51 3.06
C GLU A 26 -15.59 -9.98 4.24
N ARG A 27 -15.65 -10.72 5.36
CA ARG A 27 -16.30 -10.24 6.60
C ARG A 27 -15.60 -9.00 7.16
N VAL A 28 -14.27 -8.98 7.21
CA VAL A 28 -13.49 -7.80 7.64
C VAL A 28 -13.72 -6.62 6.71
N LYS A 29 -13.66 -6.83 5.40
CA LYS A 29 -13.91 -5.79 4.39
C LYS A 29 -15.30 -5.16 4.56
N ASN A 30 -16.33 -6.00 4.71
CA ASN A 30 -17.69 -5.53 4.94
C ASN A 30 -17.81 -4.71 6.23
N VAL A 31 -17.16 -5.14 7.32
CA VAL A 31 -17.14 -4.38 8.58
C VAL A 31 -16.46 -3.02 8.41
N LEU A 32 -15.31 -2.95 7.75
CA LEU A 32 -14.60 -1.69 7.52
C LEU A 32 -15.41 -0.71 6.64
N GLN A 33 -16.19 -1.24 5.69
CA GLN A 33 -17.09 -0.45 4.86
C GLN A 33 -18.31 0.04 5.63
N MET A 34 -19.00 -0.84 6.36
CA MET A 34 -20.21 -0.51 7.10
C MET A 34 -19.96 0.46 8.26
N THR A 35 -18.80 0.35 8.92
CA THR A 35 -18.39 1.27 9.99
C THR A 35 -17.85 2.60 9.46
N GLY A 36 -17.58 2.70 8.16
CA GLY A 36 -16.94 3.87 7.55
C GLY A 36 -15.45 4.02 7.88
N ALA A 37 -14.85 3.03 8.57
CA ALA A 37 -13.43 3.04 8.93
C ALA A 37 -12.51 3.15 7.70
N GLU A 38 -12.88 2.49 6.60
CA GLU A 38 -12.14 2.62 5.33
C GLU A 38 -12.08 4.08 4.85
N ARG A 39 -13.20 4.80 4.94
CA ARG A 39 -13.29 6.21 4.52
C ARG A 39 -12.52 7.12 5.47
N ILE A 40 -12.56 6.85 6.77
CA ILE A 40 -11.79 7.61 7.77
C ILE A 40 -10.29 7.48 7.48
N ILE A 41 -9.80 6.25 7.30
CA ILE A 41 -8.38 5.98 6.98
C ILE A 41 -8.00 6.62 5.64
N SER A 42 -8.84 6.49 4.61
CA SER A 42 -8.60 7.07 3.29
C SER A 42 -8.49 8.59 3.31
N ASN A 43 -9.27 9.27 4.16
CA ASN A 43 -9.18 10.73 4.33
C ASN A 43 -8.00 11.14 5.23
N TYR A 44 -7.60 10.30 6.17
CA TYR A 44 -6.54 10.58 7.15
C TYR A 44 -5.13 10.44 6.54
N LEU A 45 -4.92 9.37 5.78
CA LEU A 45 -3.61 8.97 5.25
C LEU A 45 -2.94 10.06 4.39
N PRO A 46 -3.61 10.70 3.41
CA PRO A 46 -2.96 11.68 2.54
C PRO A 46 -2.37 12.86 3.33
N GLY A 47 -3.12 13.39 4.30
CA GLY A 47 -2.65 14.50 5.14
C GLY A 47 -1.43 14.13 5.98
N LYS A 48 -1.41 12.91 6.54
CA LYS A 48 -0.27 12.44 7.34
C LYS A 48 0.98 12.12 6.52
N LEU A 49 0.79 11.59 5.31
CA LEU A 49 1.90 11.39 4.37
C LEU A 49 2.48 12.73 3.89
N GLU A 50 1.64 13.76 3.76
CA GLU A 50 2.11 15.11 3.48
C GLU A 50 2.89 15.71 4.66
N GLU A 51 2.33 15.67 5.88
CA GLU A 51 2.97 16.16 7.10
C GLU A 51 4.33 15.49 7.41
N SER A 52 4.45 14.20 7.09
CA SER A 52 5.70 13.45 7.26
C SER A 52 6.73 13.68 6.16
N GLY A 53 6.40 14.48 5.14
CA GLY A 53 7.28 14.77 4.00
C GLY A 53 7.40 13.62 3.00
N TRP A 54 6.59 12.55 3.13
CA TRP A 54 6.62 11.41 2.21
C TRP A 54 6.33 11.83 0.78
N ASN A 55 5.35 12.73 0.58
CA ASN A 55 5.02 13.26 -0.76
C ASN A 55 6.22 13.95 -1.42
N ALA A 56 6.97 14.74 -0.66
CA ALA A 56 8.15 15.43 -1.17
C ALA A 56 9.27 14.45 -1.54
N GLN A 57 9.52 13.46 -0.69
CA GLN A 57 10.51 12.40 -0.97
C GLN A 57 10.15 11.60 -2.22
N MET A 58 8.87 11.17 -2.34
CA MET A 58 8.41 10.44 -3.51
C MET A 58 8.49 11.27 -4.78
N PHE A 59 8.18 12.57 -4.71
CA PHE A 59 8.32 13.47 -5.84
C PHE A 59 9.78 13.56 -6.32
N GLU A 60 10.74 13.67 -5.40
CA GLU A 60 12.17 13.67 -5.75
C GLU A 60 12.61 12.36 -6.41
N GLU A 61 12.17 11.21 -5.90
CA GLU A 61 12.50 9.91 -6.48
C GLU A 61 11.89 9.73 -7.87
N CYS A 62 10.65 10.18 -8.08
CA CYS A 62 10.04 10.25 -9.41
C CYS A 62 10.87 11.11 -10.37
N CYS A 63 11.30 12.30 -9.93
CA CYS A 63 12.15 13.17 -10.74
C CYS A 63 13.52 12.55 -11.05
N LYS A 64 14.15 11.87 -10.09
CA LYS A 64 15.43 11.17 -10.30
C LYS A 64 15.27 10.05 -11.33
N TRP A 65 14.21 9.26 -11.22
CA TRP A 65 13.91 8.20 -12.18
C TRP A 65 13.67 8.77 -13.58
N LEU A 66 12.85 9.83 -13.70
CA LEU A 66 12.60 10.47 -14.99
C LEU A 66 13.90 10.99 -15.61
N LYS A 67 14.75 11.68 -14.85
CA LYS A 67 16.05 12.14 -15.36
C LYS A 67 16.94 10.98 -15.83
N ALA A 68 16.96 9.86 -15.09
CA ALA A 68 17.79 8.71 -15.47
C ALA A 68 17.29 8.01 -16.75
N ASN A 69 15.98 8.02 -17.01
CA ASN A 69 15.36 7.22 -18.06
C ASN A 69 14.86 8.02 -19.27
N THR A 70 14.88 9.35 -19.21
CA THR A 70 14.40 10.25 -20.29
C THR A 70 15.52 11.09 -20.88
N ALA A 71 15.24 11.67 -22.06
CA ALA A 71 16.14 12.58 -22.74
C ALA A 71 16.53 13.79 -21.87
N SER A 72 15.62 14.26 -21.01
CA SER A 72 15.82 15.47 -20.20
C SER A 72 16.90 15.35 -19.13
N GLY A 73 17.33 14.14 -18.76
CA GLY A 73 18.46 13.96 -17.84
C GLY A 73 19.77 13.52 -18.50
N GLN A 74 19.80 13.37 -19.82
CA GLN A 74 21.02 13.01 -20.56
C GLN A 74 21.86 14.26 -20.88
N ARG A 75 23.19 14.15 -20.75
CA ARG A 75 24.11 15.23 -21.11
C ARG A 75 24.16 15.39 -22.63
N VAL A 76 23.80 16.56 -23.13
CA VAL A 76 23.88 16.89 -24.57
C VAL A 76 25.30 17.31 -24.92
N TYR A 77 26.00 16.47 -25.69
CA TYR A 77 27.23 16.87 -26.38
C TYR A 77 26.90 17.36 -27.80
N TYR A 78 27.64 18.37 -28.27
CA TYR A 78 27.38 19.00 -29.57
C TYR A 78 27.36 17.96 -30.71
N GLY A 79 26.28 17.92 -31.49
CA GLY A 79 26.08 16.96 -32.58
C GLY A 79 25.40 15.64 -32.22
N GLN A 80 25.06 15.40 -30.95
CA GLN A 80 24.45 14.14 -30.50
C GLN A 80 22.91 14.20 -30.58
N LYS A 81 22.29 13.27 -31.33
CA LYS A 81 20.83 13.14 -31.41
C LYS A 81 20.27 12.27 -30.28
N ILE A 82 20.07 12.87 -29.11
CA ILE A 82 19.59 12.16 -27.90
C ILE A 82 18.15 11.65 -28.07
N ARG A 83 17.31 12.38 -28.82
CA ARG A 83 15.91 12.05 -29.09
C ARG A 83 15.70 10.77 -29.92
N GLU A 84 16.73 10.26 -30.58
CA GLU A 84 16.65 8.97 -31.29
C GLU A 84 16.78 7.76 -30.34
N LYS A 85 17.28 7.97 -29.12
CA LYS A 85 17.55 6.89 -28.14
C LYS A 85 16.74 7.00 -26.86
N PHE A 86 16.28 8.19 -26.51
CA PHE A 86 15.53 8.45 -25.28
C PHE A 86 14.25 9.22 -25.57
N ARG A 87 13.16 8.80 -24.90
CA ARG A 87 11.86 9.47 -24.92
C ARG A 87 11.89 10.75 -24.09
N GLU A 88 11.03 11.72 -24.41
CA GLU A 88 10.78 12.85 -23.51
C GLU A 88 9.96 12.37 -22.31
N PRO A 89 10.03 13.06 -21.15
CA PRO A 89 9.26 12.69 -19.95
C PRO A 89 7.75 12.59 -20.18
N GLU A 90 7.22 13.41 -21.10
CA GLU A 90 5.80 13.46 -21.45
C GLU A 90 5.33 12.19 -22.18
N ASP A 91 6.26 11.47 -22.82
CA ASP A 91 5.97 10.25 -23.59
C ASP A 91 6.12 8.95 -22.76
N VAL A 92 6.45 9.08 -21.47
CA VAL A 92 6.61 7.93 -20.56
C VAL A 92 5.25 7.51 -20.00
N ASP A 93 4.93 6.23 -20.12
CA ASP A 93 3.75 5.66 -19.45
C ASP A 93 3.91 5.78 -17.92
N PRO A 94 2.95 6.38 -17.20
CA PRO A 94 2.96 6.45 -15.74
C PRO A 94 3.22 5.11 -15.04
N GLN A 95 2.77 3.99 -15.61
CA GLN A 95 3.03 2.66 -15.03
C GLN A 95 4.51 2.28 -15.04
N GLU A 96 5.27 2.69 -16.06
CA GLU A 96 6.71 2.48 -16.13
C GLU A 96 7.45 3.23 -15.01
N LEU A 97 6.93 4.37 -14.60
CA LEU A 97 7.43 5.15 -13.46
C LEU A 97 7.03 4.54 -12.11
N VAL A 98 5.76 4.15 -11.96
CA VAL A 98 5.18 3.70 -10.68
C VAL A 98 5.69 2.33 -10.26
N ALA A 99 5.77 1.37 -11.19
CA ALA A 99 6.16 0.00 -10.89
C ALA A 99 7.50 -0.12 -10.13
N PRO A 100 8.61 0.51 -10.56
CA PRO A 100 9.88 0.44 -9.83
C PRO A 100 9.86 1.20 -8.50
N LEU A 101 9.02 2.22 -8.37
CA LEU A 101 8.98 3.10 -7.19
C LEU A 101 8.02 2.63 -6.10
N THR A 102 7.09 1.71 -6.41
CA THR A 102 6.04 1.27 -5.46
C THR A 102 6.63 0.65 -4.19
N LYS A 103 7.60 -0.27 -4.33
CA LYS A 103 8.24 -0.92 -3.18
C LYS A 103 9.02 0.09 -2.33
N MET A 104 9.66 1.06 -2.97
CA MET A 104 10.37 2.14 -2.29
C MET A 104 9.38 3.02 -1.53
N GLY A 105 8.29 3.45 -2.17
CA GLY A 105 7.25 4.26 -1.54
C GLY A 105 6.66 3.58 -0.31
N MET A 106 6.38 2.28 -0.37
CA MET A 106 5.95 1.51 0.80
C MET A 106 6.98 1.50 1.94
N SER A 107 8.28 1.44 1.63
CA SER A 107 9.34 1.44 2.63
C SER A 107 9.59 2.79 3.29
N LEU A 108 9.20 3.88 2.63
CA LEU A 108 9.34 5.25 3.13
C LEU A 108 8.19 5.66 4.05
N VAL A 109 7.10 4.89 4.12
CA VAL A 109 5.99 5.19 5.01
C VAL A 109 6.48 5.18 6.47
N PRO A 110 6.23 6.24 7.25
CA PRO A 110 6.59 6.28 8.66
C PRO A 110 6.00 5.10 9.42
N ARG A 111 6.82 4.45 10.26
CA ARG A 111 6.40 3.26 11.01
C ARG A 111 5.28 3.59 11.98
N GLU A 112 5.33 4.77 12.56
CA GLU A 112 4.34 5.31 13.49
C GLU A 112 2.97 5.39 12.81
N LEU A 113 2.92 5.94 11.59
CA LEU A 113 1.69 6.03 10.79
C LEU A 113 1.15 4.64 10.43
N SER A 114 2.03 3.72 10.02
CA SER A 114 1.62 2.35 9.71
C SER A 114 1.04 1.63 10.93
N THR A 115 1.64 1.85 12.11
CA THR A 115 1.22 1.23 13.37
C THR A 115 -0.14 1.79 13.80
N GLU A 116 -0.31 3.11 13.75
CA GLU A 116 -1.57 3.78 14.10
C GLU A 116 -2.74 3.29 13.24
N VAL A 117 -2.54 3.17 11.92
CA VAL A 117 -3.58 2.68 11.00
C VAL A 117 -3.93 1.23 11.30
N VAL A 118 -2.93 0.38 11.54
CA VAL A 118 -3.15 -1.03 11.91
C VAL A 118 -3.90 -1.15 13.23
N GLU A 119 -3.52 -0.37 14.25
CA GLU A 119 -4.21 -0.34 15.53
C GLU A 119 -5.66 0.09 15.39
N HIS A 120 -5.94 1.09 14.55
CA HIS A 120 -7.30 1.53 14.25
C HIS A 120 -8.13 0.40 13.60
N ILE A 121 -7.57 -0.29 12.59
CA ILE A 121 -8.22 -1.42 11.93
C ILE A 121 -8.51 -2.55 12.94
N ILE A 122 -7.52 -2.91 13.76
CA ILE A 122 -7.67 -3.95 14.79
C ILE A 122 -8.78 -3.58 15.78
N LYS A 123 -8.84 -2.32 16.21
CA LYS A 123 -9.87 -1.82 17.12
C LYS A 123 -11.27 -1.98 16.50
N VAL A 124 -11.45 -1.51 15.26
CA VAL A 124 -12.74 -1.62 14.54
C VAL A 124 -13.16 -3.07 14.39
N ILE A 125 -12.24 -3.96 14.02
CA ILE A 125 -12.50 -5.39 13.91
C ILE A 125 -12.93 -5.98 15.25
N LYS A 126 -12.21 -5.69 16.34
CA LYS A 126 -12.52 -6.21 17.68
C LYS A 126 -13.90 -5.76 18.17
N GLU A 127 -14.29 -4.53 17.87
CA GLU A 127 -15.59 -3.98 18.29
C GLU A 127 -16.76 -4.57 17.51
N ASN A 128 -16.55 -5.06 16.28
CA ASN A 128 -17.63 -5.43 15.35
C ASN A 128 -17.66 -6.91 14.92
N ILE A 129 -16.60 -7.69 15.13
CA ILE A 129 -16.53 -9.11 14.73
C ILE A 129 -16.54 -10.07 15.94
N THR A 130 -16.03 -9.64 17.09
CA THR A 130 -15.87 -10.47 18.30
C THR A 130 -17.08 -10.49 19.24
N ASN A 131 -18.25 -10.03 18.80
CA ASN A 131 -19.54 -10.22 19.46
C ASN A 131 -20.38 -11.29 18.74
#